data_AF-A0A1Q7E6G3-F1
#
_entry.id   AF-A0A1Q7E6G3-F1
#
_cell.length_a   1.000
_cell.length_b   1.000
_cell.length_c   1.000
_cell.angle_alpha   90.00
_cell.angle_beta   90.00
_cell.angle_gamma   90.00
#
_symmetry.space_group_name_H-M   'P 1'
#
loop_
_entity.id
_entity.type
_entity.pdbx_description
1 polymer ?
#
loop_
_entity_poly.entity_id
_entity_poly.type
_entity_poly.pdbx_seq_one_letter_code
_entity_poly.pdbx_strand_id
1 'polypeptide(L)'
;MKYQTAAGGLEHVWNTSWGVSTRLIGGLIMTHSDDNGLVAPPKLAPVQVAIVPIWKTDNERNQLSVVGNQIKADLEQAGVRVEFDVRENLKPGAKYFEWEGLGVPVRLEIGPRDLASGQVVLARRTGGKAPVPFQSAVGAVTAALDEIQAALFAAARERREKNSIRGATKAQFLEFMKGSGGFVYAGFCGDPACEAEIKQQTNATIRVLPDPEFRSKEAPKTCMWCGAPSIAEAVWAQAY
;
A
#
# COMPACT_ATOMS: atom_id res chain seq x y z
N MET A 1 31.67 18.85 -14.12
CA MET A 1 32.67 18.70 -13.04
C MET A 1 33.77 17.77 -13.55
N LYS A 2 35.03 18.15 -13.37
CA LYS A 2 36.21 17.37 -13.79
C LYS A 2 37.08 17.10 -12.57
N TYR A 3 37.81 15.99 -12.56
CA TYR A 3 38.78 15.64 -11.52
C TYR A 3 40.12 15.24 -12.15
N GLN A 4 41.22 15.40 -11.42
CA GLN A 4 42.52 14.91 -11.86
C GLN A 4 42.65 13.43 -11.49
N THR A 5 43.01 12.60 -12.46
CA THR A 5 43.22 11.17 -12.27
C THR A 5 44.60 10.89 -11.70
N ALA A 6 44.81 9.68 -11.20
CA ALA A 6 46.12 9.24 -10.70
C ALA A 6 47.22 9.27 -11.79
N ALA A 7 46.86 9.16 -13.07
CA ALA A 7 47.77 9.29 -14.20
C ALA A 7 48.10 10.76 -14.56
N GLY A 8 47.56 11.73 -13.82
CA GLY A 8 47.80 13.16 -14.01
C GLY A 8 46.89 13.83 -15.05
N GLY A 9 46.03 13.07 -15.74
CA GLY A 9 45.06 13.58 -16.71
C GLY A 9 43.80 14.15 -16.04
N LEU A 10 42.98 14.89 -16.79
CA LEU A 10 41.68 15.36 -16.32
C LEU A 10 40.56 14.50 -16.92
N GLU A 11 39.69 13.97 -16.07
CA GLU A 11 38.51 13.20 -16.48
C GLU A 11 37.21 13.83 -16.00
N HIS A 12 36.11 13.48 -16.67
CA HIS A 12 34.76 13.82 -16.21
C HIS A 12 34.35 12.89 -15.07
N VAL A 13 33.64 13.45 -14.09
CA VAL A 13 33.06 12.66 -12.98
C VAL A 13 31.89 11.81 -13.48
N TRP A 14 31.72 10.64 -12.88
CA TRP A 14 30.56 9.77 -13.07
C TRP A 14 29.49 10.13 -12.05
N ASN A 15 28.44 10.83 -12.48
CA ASN A 15 27.37 11.27 -11.60
C ASN A 15 26.12 10.40 -11.75
N THR A 16 25.38 10.26 -10.65
CA THR A 16 24.05 9.68 -10.61
C THR A 16 23.05 10.67 -10.01
N SER A 17 21.79 10.61 -10.42
CA SER A 17 20.71 11.40 -9.83
C SER A 17 19.45 10.54 -9.73
N TRP A 18 18.75 10.65 -8.60
CA TRP A 18 17.50 9.94 -8.32
C TRP A 18 16.62 10.82 -7.44
N GLY A 19 15.30 10.71 -7.62
CA GLY A 19 14.34 11.53 -6.90
C GLY A 19 12.98 10.85 -6.80
N VAL A 20 12.31 11.06 -5.68
CA VAL A 20 10.94 10.62 -5.41
C VAL A 20 10.13 11.82 -4.91
N SER A 21 8.81 11.78 -5.07
CA SER A 21 7.93 12.88 -4.67
C SER A 21 6.69 12.39 -3.94
N THR A 22 5.86 13.33 -3.49
CA THR A 22 4.55 13.08 -2.87
C THR A 22 3.58 12.29 -3.76
N ARG A 23 3.89 12.12 -5.05
CA ARG A 23 3.15 11.20 -5.94
C ARG A 23 3.05 9.78 -5.37
N LEU A 24 4.02 9.33 -4.56
CA LEU A 24 3.95 8.04 -3.88
C LEU A 24 2.76 7.94 -2.90
N ILE A 25 2.33 9.06 -2.29
CA ILE A 25 1.15 9.09 -1.42
C ILE A 25 -0.11 8.83 -2.25
N GLY A 26 -0.24 9.46 -3.42
CA GLY A 26 -1.33 9.19 -4.35
C GLY A 26 -1.36 7.72 -4.79
N GLY A 27 -0.18 7.13 -5.08
CA GLY A 27 -0.06 5.71 -5.38
C GLY A 27 -0.54 4.80 -4.25
N LEU A 28 -0.19 5.13 -3.00
CA LEU A 28 -0.65 4.40 -1.81
C LEU A 28 -2.18 4.45 -1.69
N ILE A 29 -2.76 5.64 -1.81
CA ILE A 29 -4.22 5.84 -1.71
C ILE A 29 -4.94 5.02 -2.78
N MET A 30 -4.56 5.15 -4.06
CA MET A 30 -5.19 4.41 -5.16
C MET A 30 -4.95 2.90 -5.09
N THR A 31 -3.92 2.46 -4.36
CA THR A 31 -3.58 1.03 -4.28
C THR A 31 -4.39 0.29 -3.22
N HIS A 32 -4.69 0.94 -2.10
CA HIS A 32 -5.21 0.28 -0.91
C HIS A 32 -6.60 0.73 -0.48
N SER A 33 -6.99 1.98 -0.77
CA SER A 33 -8.28 2.53 -0.33
C SER A 33 -9.47 1.80 -0.96
N ASP A 34 -10.61 1.88 -0.28
CA ASP A 34 -11.88 1.27 -0.69
C ASP A 34 -13.03 2.29 -0.57
N ASP A 35 -14.27 1.84 -0.80
CA ASP A 35 -15.47 2.69 -0.77
C ASP A 35 -15.73 3.34 0.60
N ASN A 36 -15.15 2.80 1.68
CA ASN A 36 -15.26 3.34 3.03
C ASN A 36 -14.15 4.35 3.37
N GLY A 37 -13.22 4.63 2.44
CA GLY A 37 -12.21 5.66 2.57
C GLY A 37 -10.77 5.13 2.55
N LEU A 38 -9.88 5.81 3.28
CA LEU A 38 -8.46 5.46 3.27
C LEU A 38 -8.24 4.07 3.91
N VAL A 39 -7.29 3.32 3.37
CA VAL A 39 -6.72 2.14 4.03
C VAL A 39 -5.21 2.36 4.11
N ALA A 40 -4.73 2.84 5.26
CA ALA A 40 -3.32 3.19 5.42
C ALA A 40 -2.50 1.95 5.82
N PRO A 41 -1.39 1.63 5.13
CA PRO A 41 -0.44 0.65 5.59
C PRO A 41 0.10 1.02 6.98
N PRO A 42 0.13 0.10 7.96
CA PRO A 42 0.56 0.38 9.33
C PRO A 42 1.91 1.07 9.47
N LYS A 43 2.87 0.81 8.58
CA LYS A 43 4.19 1.48 8.60
C LYS A 43 4.13 2.97 8.24
N LEU A 44 3.06 3.42 7.58
CA LEU A 44 2.89 4.79 7.09
C LEU A 44 1.68 5.51 7.70
N ALA A 45 0.78 4.80 8.39
CA ALA A 45 -0.39 5.39 9.03
C ALA A 45 0.02 6.38 10.15
N PRO A 46 -0.42 7.65 10.13
CA PRO A 46 -0.07 8.60 11.20
C PRO A 46 -0.55 8.14 12.58
N VAL A 47 -1.78 7.60 12.63
CA VAL A 47 -2.34 6.89 13.79
C VAL A 47 -2.47 5.42 13.38
N GLN A 48 -1.87 4.52 14.15
CA GLN A 48 -1.97 3.07 13.93
C GLN A 48 -3.16 2.48 14.69
N VAL A 49 -3.42 3.00 15.89
CA VAL A 49 -4.49 2.54 16.78
C VAL A 49 -5.32 3.73 17.27
N ALA A 50 -6.63 3.66 17.09
CA ALA A 50 -7.57 4.56 17.74
C ALA A 50 -8.29 3.82 18.88
N ILE A 51 -8.17 4.29 20.11
CA ILE A 51 -8.91 3.77 21.26
C ILE A 51 -10.17 4.61 21.42
N VAL A 52 -11.33 3.95 21.40
CA VAL A 52 -12.64 4.60 21.51
C VAL A 52 -13.38 4.04 22.74
N PRO A 53 -13.45 4.79 23.84
CA PRO A 53 -14.26 4.40 24.99
C PRO A 53 -15.75 4.60 24.70
N ILE A 54 -16.59 3.79 25.34
CA ILE A 54 -18.05 3.84 25.23
C ILE A 54 -18.62 3.94 26.65
N TRP A 55 -19.25 5.07 27.01
CA TRP A 55 -19.82 5.28 28.35
C TRP A 55 -21.20 5.92 28.26
N LYS A 56 -21.97 5.81 29.34
CA LYS A 56 -23.25 6.49 29.55
C LYS A 56 -23.21 7.44 30.74
N THR A 57 -22.35 7.18 31.71
CA THR A 57 -22.21 7.96 32.94
C THR A 57 -20.77 8.46 33.13
N ASP A 58 -20.61 9.53 33.91
CA ASP A 58 -19.28 10.07 34.24
C ASP A 58 -18.42 9.09 35.03
N ASN A 59 -19.04 8.23 35.86
CA ASN A 59 -18.32 7.20 36.59
C ASN A 59 -17.71 6.15 35.66
N GLU A 60 -18.50 5.64 34.70
CA GLU A 60 -17.99 4.72 33.66
C GLU A 60 -16.88 5.38 32.84
N ARG A 61 -17.04 6.67 32.50
CA ARG A 61 -16.02 7.43 31.78
C ARG A 61 -14.70 7.48 32.53
N ASN A 62 -14.72 7.76 33.83
CA ASN A 62 -13.50 7.83 34.64
C ASN A 62 -12.79 6.48 34.70
N GLN A 63 -13.55 5.39 34.89
CA GLN A 63 -13.01 4.03 34.90
C GLN A 63 -12.37 3.65 33.54
N LEU A 64 -13.08 3.94 32.44
CA LEU A 64 -12.59 3.68 31.09
C LEU A 64 -11.40 4.56 30.73
N SER A 65 -11.32 5.79 31.26
CA SER A 65 -10.20 6.69 31.03
C SER A 65 -8.92 6.17 31.69
N VAL A 66 -9.01 5.59 32.88
CA VAL A 66 -7.85 4.98 33.56
C VAL A 66 -7.31 3.81 32.72
N VAL A 67 -8.19 2.88 32.32
CA VAL A 67 -7.78 1.70 31.55
C VAL A 67 -7.32 2.07 30.13
N GLY A 68 -8.02 2.99 29.47
CA GLY A 68 -7.65 3.47 28.14
C GLY A 68 -6.28 4.16 28.12
N ASN A 69 -5.96 4.98 29.13
CA ASN A 69 -4.65 5.60 29.26
C ASN A 69 -3.55 4.57 29.54
N GLN A 70 -3.82 3.54 30.34
CA GLN A 70 -2.86 2.46 30.57
C GLN A 70 -2.55 1.71 29.25
N ILE A 71 -3.59 1.29 28.53
CA ILE A 71 -3.43 0.60 27.23
C ILE A 71 -2.68 1.49 26.23
N LYS A 72 -2.99 2.79 26.20
CA LYS A 72 -2.28 3.77 25.36
C LYS A 72 -0.79 3.79 25.71
N ALA A 73 -0.44 3.91 26.98
CA ALA A 73 0.95 3.96 27.42
C ALA A 73 1.70 2.65 27.08
N ASP A 74 1.08 1.50 27.31
CA ASP A 74 1.68 0.19 27.02
C ASP A 74 1.95 0.01 25.51
N LEU A 75 1.02 0.47 24.67
CA LEU A 75 1.17 0.44 23.21
C LEU A 75 2.22 1.44 22.72
N GLU A 76 2.25 2.66 23.27
CA GLU A 76 3.28 3.66 22.95
C GLU A 76 4.68 3.19 23.36
N GLN A 77 4.80 2.49 24.50
CA GLN A 77 6.04 1.83 24.92
C GLN A 77 6.50 0.74 23.94
N ALA A 78 5.56 0.08 23.26
CA ALA A 78 5.83 -0.86 22.18
C ALA A 78 6.09 -0.19 20.81
N GLY A 79 6.15 1.14 20.76
CA GLY A 79 6.41 1.91 19.53
C GLY A 79 5.20 2.08 18.62
N VAL A 80 3.99 1.82 19.13
CA VAL A 80 2.74 1.99 18.37
C VAL A 80 2.24 3.43 18.49
N ARG A 81 1.82 4.01 17.37
CA ARG A 81 1.21 5.36 17.32
C ARG A 81 -0.28 5.27 17.67
N VAL A 82 -0.66 5.78 18.83
CA VAL A 82 -2.00 5.60 19.40
C VAL A 82 -2.69 6.93 19.65
N GLU A 83 -3.97 7.02 19.28
CA GLU A 83 -4.85 8.11 19.64
C GLU A 83 -5.95 7.61 20.58
N PHE A 84 -6.25 8.36 21.65
CA PHE A 84 -7.33 8.04 22.58
C PHE A 84 -8.48 9.04 22.44
N ASP A 85 -9.55 8.63 21.76
CA ASP A 85 -10.64 9.50 21.38
C ASP A 85 -11.70 9.63 22.48
N VAL A 86 -11.46 10.55 23.41
CA VAL A 86 -12.36 10.88 24.52
C VAL A 86 -13.34 12.02 24.21
N ARG A 87 -13.47 12.45 22.95
CA ARG A 87 -14.37 13.54 22.55
C ARG A 87 -15.82 13.23 22.94
N GLU A 88 -16.48 14.15 23.63
CA GLU A 88 -17.83 13.94 24.18
C GLU A 88 -18.94 14.33 23.19
N ASN A 89 -18.63 15.24 22.27
CA ASN A 89 -19.57 15.76 21.28
C ASN A 89 -19.89 14.77 20.15
N LEU A 90 -19.26 13.58 20.14
CA LEU A 90 -19.41 12.56 19.10
C LEU A 90 -19.90 11.23 19.69
N LYS A 91 -20.94 10.67 19.06
CA LYS A 91 -21.41 9.31 19.37
C LYS A 91 -20.34 8.29 18.95
N PRO A 92 -20.23 7.12 19.61
CA PRO A 92 -19.25 6.08 19.25
C PRO A 92 -19.26 5.70 17.77
N GLY A 93 -20.45 5.51 17.18
CA GLY A 93 -20.57 5.19 15.75
C GLY A 93 -20.01 6.28 14.82
N ALA A 94 -20.10 7.56 15.19
CA ALA A 94 -19.51 8.65 14.42
C ALA A 94 -17.97 8.61 14.49
N LYS A 95 -17.42 8.33 15.68
CA LYS A 95 -15.98 8.11 15.85
C LYS A 95 -15.49 6.92 15.04
N TYR A 96 -16.23 5.82 15.03
CA TYR A 96 -15.88 4.62 14.26
C TYR A 96 -15.76 4.94 12.77
N PHE A 97 -16.76 5.64 12.23
CA PHE A 97 -16.79 6.07 10.84
C PHE A 97 -15.63 7.03 10.51
N GLU A 98 -15.34 7.99 11.39
CA GLU A 98 -14.22 8.91 11.20
C GLU A 98 -12.88 8.17 11.15
N TRP A 99 -12.60 7.30 12.13
CA TRP A 99 -11.34 6.54 12.16
C TRP A 99 -11.20 5.54 11.02
N GLU A 100 -12.32 4.98 10.55
CA GLU A 100 -12.37 4.11 9.38
C GLU A 100 -12.10 4.89 8.09
N GLY A 101 -12.73 6.06 7.92
CA GLY A 101 -12.51 6.94 6.77
C GLY A 101 -11.09 7.50 6.69
N LEU A 102 -10.48 7.79 7.84
CA LEU A 102 -9.07 8.18 7.98
C LEU A 102 -8.09 7.00 7.80
N GLY A 103 -8.59 5.76 7.70
CA GLY A 103 -7.80 4.59 7.42
C GLY A 103 -6.91 4.12 8.57
N VAL A 104 -7.30 4.38 9.82
CA VAL A 104 -6.57 3.89 10.99
C VAL A 104 -6.62 2.36 11.00
N PRO A 105 -5.48 1.66 10.94
CA PRO A 105 -5.42 0.21 10.79
C PRO A 105 -6.19 -0.58 11.85
N VAL A 106 -6.11 -0.15 13.11
CA VAL A 106 -6.73 -0.84 14.24
C VAL A 106 -7.55 0.15 15.08
N ARG A 107 -8.74 -0.27 15.48
CA ARG A 107 -9.56 0.45 16.47
C ARG A 107 -9.79 -0.45 17.67
N LEU A 108 -9.53 0.05 18.87
CA LEU A 108 -9.86 -0.62 20.12
C LEU A 108 -11.13 0.00 20.70
N GLU A 109 -12.16 -0.81 20.90
CA GLU A 109 -13.43 -0.39 21.47
C GLU A 109 -13.48 -0.90 22.93
N ILE A 110 -13.79 0.00 23.89
CA ILE A 110 -13.84 -0.35 25.32
C ILE A 110 -15.11 0.20 25.94
N GLY A 111 -16.04 -0.68 26.32
CA GLY A 111 -17.23 -0.32 27.09
C GLY A 111 -17.25 -0.91 28.50
N PRO A 112 -18.29 -0.64 29.31
CA PRO A 112 -18.38 -1.15 30.68
C PRO A 112 -18.45 -2.67 30.76
N ARG A 113 -19.03 -3.32 29.73
CA ARG A 113 -19.07 -4.79 29.62
C ARG A 113 -17.69 -5.36 29.38
N ASP A 114 -16.93 -4.78 28.47
CA ASP A 114 -15.57 -5.22 28.15
C ASP A 114 -14.63 -4.99 29.34
N LEU A 115 -14.82 -3.86 30.05
CA LEU A 115 -14.11 -3.57 31.30
C LEU A 115 -14.39 -4.62 32.38
N ALA A 116 -15.66 -4.98 32.59
CA ALA A 116 -16.03 -6.03 33.55
C ALA A 116 -15.47 -7.41 33.17
N SER A 117 -15.30 -7.67 31.87
CA SER A 117 -14.70 -8.90 31.33
C SER A 117 -13.17 -8.85 31.18
N GLY A 118 -12.52 -7.74 31.54
CA GLY A 118 -11.05 -7.60 31.44
C GLY A 118 -10.51 -7.58 30.02
N GLN A 119 -11.27 -7.06 29.05
CA GLN A 119 -10.96 -7.13 27.62
C GLN A 119 -11.21 -5.81 26.87
N VAL A 120 -10.71 -5.73 25.64
CA VAL A 120 -11.08 -4.76 24.61
C VAL A 120 -11.60 -5.48 23.37
N VAL A 121 -12.36 -4.80 22.53
CA VAL A 121 -12.66 -5.31 21.18
C VAL A 121 -11.69 -4.70 20.18
N LEU A 122 -10.88 -5.52 19.54
CA LEU A 122 -9.98 -5.14 18.47
C LEU A 122 -10.71 -5.25 17.13
N ALA A 123 -10.90 -4.13 16.44
CA ALA A 123 -11.44 -4.04 15.09
C ALA A 123 -10.35 -3.66 14.10
N ARG A 124 -10.28 -4.31 12.94
CA ARG A 124 -9.31 -4.01 11.88
C ARG A 124 -9.97 -3.21 10.76
N ARG A 125 -9.25 -2.24 10.17
CA ARG A 125 -9.72 -1.48 9.00
C ARG A 125 -9.99 -2.36 7.78
N THR A 126 -9.28 -3.47 7.68
CA THR A 126 -9.45 -4.49 6.63
C THR A 126 -10.58 -5.48 6.93
N GLY A 127 -11.37 -5.25 7.99
CA GLY A 127 -12.48 -6.10 8.40
C GLY A 127 -12.13 -7.08 9.52
N GLY A 128 -13.17 -7.51 10.24
CA GLY A 128 -13.07 -8.42 11.39
C GLY A 128 -13.00 -7.69 12.73
N LYS A 129 -13.55 -8.35 13.76
CA LYS A 129 -13.49 -7.92 15.17
C LYS A 129 -13.24 -9.12 16.06
N ALA A 130 -12.46 -8.94 17.12
CA ALA A 130 -12.24 -9.97 18.14
C ALA A 130 -12.09 -9.35 19.53
N PRO A 131 -12.63 -9.98 20.58
CA PRO A 131 -12.31 -9.63 21.95
C PRO A 131 -10.86 -10.03 22.27
N VAL A 132 -10.14 -9.17 22.99
CA VAL A 132 -8.74 -9.36 23.38
C VAL A 132 -8.58 -8.98 24.85
N PRO A 133 -8.08 -9.88 25.72
CA PRO A 133 -7.78 -9.54 27.11
C PRO A 133 -6.79 -8.38 27.22
N PHE A 134 -6.94 -7.51 28.23
CA PHE A 134 -6.05 -6.35 28.41
C PHE A 134 -4.56 -6.74 28.42
N GLN A 135 -4.23 -7.84 29.10
CA GLN A 135 -2.86 -8.35 29.22
C GLN A 135 -2.24 -8.76 27.88
N SER A 136 -3.08 -9.11 26.90
CA SER A 136 -2.65 -9.51 25.56
C SER A 136 -2.83 -8.40 24.51
N ALA A 137 -3.32 -7.23 24.90
CA ALA A 137 -3.69 -6.16 23.97
C ALA A 137 -2.49 -5.69 23.11
N VAL A 138 -1.33 -5.47 23.73
CA VAL A 138 -0.11 -5.04 23.01
C VAL A 138 0.32 -6.08 21.98
N GLY A 139 0.39 -7.36 22.37
CA GLY A 139 0.78 -8.45 21.48
C GLY A 139 -0.21 -8.65 20.33
N ALA A 140 -1.51 -8.59 20.61
CA ALA A 140 -2.54 -8.73 19.60
C ALA A 140 -2.56 -7.56 18.61
N VAL A 141 -2.35 -6.33 19.09
CA VAL A 141 -2.29 -5.14 18.23
C VAL A 141 -1.06 -5.18 17.34
N THR A 142 0.13 -5.45 17.89
CA THR A 142 1.37 -5.51 17.11
C THR A 142 1.29 -6.59 16.02
N ALA A 143 0.81 -7.79 16.38
CA ALA A 143 0.54 -8.85 15.40
C ALA A 143 -0.47 -8.42 14.32
N ALA A 144 -1.57 -7.77 14.71
CA ALA A 144 -2.56 -7.28 13.75
C ALA A 144 -1.98 -6.25 12.79
N LEU A 145 -1.12 -5.34 13.25
CA LEU A 145 -0.45 -4.35 12.39
C LEU A 145 0.49 -5.02 11.39
N ASP A 146 1.27 -6.03 11.80
CA ASP A 146 2.14 -6.78 10.90
C ASP A 146 1.35 -7.60 9.87
N GLU A 147 0.28 -8.26 10.30
CA GLU A 147 -0.63 -9.01 9.43
C GLU A 147 -1.30 -8.09 8.40
N ILE A 148 -1.82 -6.93 8.81
CA ILE A 148 -2.42 -5.95 7.90
C ILE A 148 -1.39 -5.47 6.88
N GLN A 149 -0.17 -5.14 7.31
CA GLN A 149 0.90 -4.69 6.42
C GLN A 149 1.24 -5.76 5.36
N ALA A 150 1.37 -7.02 5.77
CA ALA A 150 1.66 -8.13 4.86
C ALA A 150 0.49 -8.41 3.91
N ALA A 151 -0.74 -8.42 4.42
CA ALA A 151 -1.95 -8.66 3.63
C ALA A 151 -2.16 -7.59 2.55
N LEU A 152 -1.97 -6.31 2.89
CA LEU A 152 -2.07 -5.21 1.92
C LEU A 152 -1.06 -5.35 0.78
N PHE A 153 0.17 -5.74 1.09
CA PHE A 153 1.20 -5.98 0.08
C PHE A 153 0.86 -7.19 -0.80
N ALA A 154 0.46 -8.31 -0.18
CA ALA A 154 0.09 -9.53 -0.90
C ALA A 154 -1.09 -9.29 -1.85
N ALA A 155 -2.16 -8.64 -1.37
CA ALA A 155 -3.34 -8.31 -2.16
C ALA A 155 -3.00 -7.36 -3.33
N ALA A 156 -2.16 -6.33 -3.09
CA ALA A 156 -1.73 -5.43 -4.16
C ALA A 156 -0.89 -6.14 -5.23
N ARG A 157 -0.01 -7.05 -4.82
CA ARG A 157 0.80 -7.87 -5.74
C ARG A 157 -0.09 -8.81 -6.55
N GLU A 158 -1.00 -9.52 -5.90
CA GLU A 158 -1.95 -10.41 -6.57
C GLU A 158 -2.82 -9.65 -7.58
N ARG A 159 -3.34 -8.48 -7.18
CA ARG A 159 -4.11 -7.62 -8.08
C ARG A 159 -3.28 -7.17 -9.28
N ARG A 160 -2.00 -6.80 -9.08
CA ARG A 160 -1.11 -6.44 -10.18
C ARG A 160 -0.93 -7.60 -11.15
N GLU A 161 -0.65 -8.82 -10.67
CA GLU A 161 -0.48 -9.99 -11.55
C GLU A 161 -1.79 -10.37 -12.26
N LYS A 162 -2.94 -10.31 -11.57
CA LYS A 162 -4.27 -10.53 -12.18
C LYS A 162 -4.60 -9.52 -13.28
N ASN A 163 -4.10 -8.28 -13.16
CA ASN A 163 -4.24 -7.22 -14.16
C ASN A 163 -2.99 -7.10 -15.05
N SER A 164 -2.28 -8.22 -15.26
CA SER A 164 -1.13 -8.29 -16.16
C SER A 164 -1.28 -9.40 -17.18
N ILE A 165 -0.86 -9.16 -18.42
CA ILE A 165 -0.71 -10.20 -19.45
C ILE A 165 0.77 -10.39 -19.75
N ARG A 166 1.21 -11.64 -19.85
CA ARG A 166 2.59 -12.00 -20.22
C ARG A 166 2.58 -12.74 -21.55
N GLY A 167 3.52 -12.41 -22.43
CA GLY A 167 3.62 -13.05 -23.76
C GLY A 167 2.46 -12.72 -24.70
N ALA A 168 1.88 -11.53 -24.57
CA ALA A 168 0.75 -11.11 -25.39
C ALA A 168 1.12 -11.03 -26.89
N THR A 169 0.16 -11.38 -27.74
CA THR A 169 0.19 -11.05 -29.18
C THR A 169 -0.25 -9.61 -29.42
N LYS A 170 0.04 -9.05 -30.60
CA LYS A 170 -0.45 -7.72 -31.02
C LYS A 170 -1.97 -7.57 -30.85
N ALA A 171 -2.72 -8.60 -31.23
CA ALA A 171 -4.18 -8.59 -31.14
C ALA A 171 -4.66 -8.49 -29.68
N GLN A 172 -4.12 -9.34 -28.80
CA GLN A 172 -4.44 -9.32 -27.37
C GLN A 172 -4.05 -8.00 -26.72
N PHE A 173 -2.90 -7.43 -27.11
CA PHE A 173 -2.46 -6.13 -26.63
C PHE A 173 -3.44 -5.01 -27.00
N LEU A 174 -3.86 -4.96 -28.28
CA LEU A 174 -4.82 -3.97 -28.78
C LEU A 174 -6.17 -4.07 -28.06
N GLU A 175 -6.65 -5.28 -27.82
CA GLU A 175 -7.90 -5.51 -27.07
C GLU A 175 -7.77 -5.08 -25.61
N PHE A 176 -6.68 -5.49 -24.94
CA PHE A 176 -6.46 -5.21 -23.53
C PHE A 176 -6.32 -3.70 -23.24
N MET A 177 -5.67 -2.95 -24.13
CA MET A 177 -5.51 -1.48 -24.00
C MET A 177 -6.80 -0.69 -24.28
N LYS A 178 -7.82 -1.29 -24.90
CA LYS A 178 -9.15 -0.67 -25.08
C LYS A 178 -10.09 -0.91 -23.90
N GLY A 179 -9.88 -2.01 -23.18
CA GLY A 179 -10.73 -2.45 -22.07
C GLY A 179 -10.29 -1.88 -20.73
N SER A 180 -10.18 -2.76 -19.73
CA SER A 180 -9.78 -2.41 -18.36
C SER A 180 -8.34 -1.89 -18.25
N GLY A 181 -7.52 -2.08 -19.27
CA GLY A 181 -6.08 -1.80 -19.21
C GLY A 181 -5.35 -2.67 -18.18
N GLY A 182 -4.09 -2.33 -17.94
CA GLY A 182 -3.20 -3.05 -17.04
C GLY A 182 -1.77 -3.09 -17.58
N PHE A 183 -0.98 -4.05 -17.11
CA PHE A 183 0.39 -4.23 -17.60
C PHE A 183 0.46 -5.32 -18.66
N VAL A 184 1.25 -5.09 -19.71
CA VAL A 184 1.59 -6.13 -20.69
C VAL A 184 3.09 -6.32 -20.74
N TYR A 185 3.53 -7.53 -20.42
CA TYR A 185 4.92 -7.97 -20.55
C TYR A 185 5.07 -8.62 -21.93
N ALA A 186 5.87 -8.00 -22.78
CA ALA A 186 6.00 -8.41 -24.16
C ALA A 186 7.40 -8.13 -24.72
N GLY A 187 7.80 -8.92 -25.72
CA GLY A 187 9.06 -8.70 -26.42
C GLY A 187 9.05 -7.38 -27.18
N PHE A 188 10.19 -6.70 -27.16
CA PHE A 188 10.41 -5.44 -27.84
C PHE A 188 11.70 -5.51 -28.67
N CYS A 189 11.64 -5.03 -29.93
CA CYS A 189 12.77 -5.05 -30.86
C CYS A 189 13.82 -3.96 -30.60
N GLY A 190 13.52 -2.95 -29.76
CA GLY A 190 14.42 -1.82 -29.53
C GLY A 190 14.30 -0.67 -30.53
N ASP A 191 13.44 -0.80 -31.54
CA ASP A 191 13.25 0.20 -32.58
C ASP A 191 12.33 1.35 -32.09
N PRO A 192 12.81 2.60 -32.05
CA PRO A 192 11.99 3.76 -31.69
C PRO A 192 10.76 3.97 -32.58
N ALA A 193 10.82 3.58 -33.86
CA ALA A 193 9.66 3.68 -34.75
C ALA A 193 8.55 2.71 -34.33
N CYS A 194 8.93 1.51 -33.87
CA CYS A 194 8.00 0.52 -33.35
C CYS A 194 7.34 1.00 -32.05
N GLU A 195 8.11 1.58 -31.13
CA GLU A 195 7.57 2.20 -29.90
C GLU A 195 6.61 3.36 -30.20
N ALA A 196 6.97 4.22 -31.16
CA ALA A 196 6.12 5.34 -31.56
C ALA A 196 4.79 4.88 -32.15
N GLU A 197 4.79 3.84 -32.99
CA GLU A 197 3.57 3.27 -33.57
C GLU A 197 2.66 2.65 -32.50
N ILE A 198 3.23 1.91 -31.54
CA ILE A 198 2.50 1.35 -30.39
C ILE A 198 1.80 2.47 -29.62
N LYS A 199 2.53 3.55 -29.29
CA LYS A 199 1.98 4.70 -28.58
C LYS A 199 0.85 5.37 -29.38
N GLN A 200 1.04 5.58 -30.68
CA GLN A 200 0.04 6.22 -31.53
C GLN A 200 -1.27 5.41 -31.59
N GLN A 201 -1.19 4.08 -31.64
CA GLN A 201 -2.37 3.23 -31.78
C GLN A 201 -3.05 2.87 -30.45
N THR A 202 -2.34 2.96 -29.32
CA THR A 202 -2.84 2.43 -28.03
C THR A 202 -2.72 3.38 -26.84
N ASN A 203 -2.01 4.50 -27.00
CA ASN A 203 -1.55 5.37 -25.92
C ASN A 203 -0.65 4.69 -24.87
N ALA A 204 -0.29 3.42 -25.06
CA ALA A 204 0.60 2.71 -24.16
C ALA A 204 2.06 3.11 -24.41
N THR A 205 2.85 3.11 -23.35
CA THR A 205 4.29 3.38 -23.39
C THR A 205 5.05 2.33 -22.60
N ILE A 206 6.36 2.19 -22.86
CA ILE A 206 7.23 1.39 -22.00
C ILE A 206 7.27 2.02 -20.62
N ARG A 207 6.97 1.23 -19.59
CA ARG A 207 7.03 1.62 -18.18
C ARG A 207 8.38 1.30 -17.58
N VAL A 208 8.91 0.13 -17.92
CA VAL A 208 10.22 -0.35 -17.49
C VAL A 208 10.65 -1.51 -18.38
N LEU A 209 11.97 -1.68 -18.54
CA LEU A 209 12.58 -2.94 -18.95
C LEU A 209 12.93 -3.70 -17.66
N PRO A 210 12.10 -4.65 -17.20
CA PRO A 210 12.22 -5.23 -15.87
C PRO A 210 13.53 -6.00 -15.71
N ASP A 211 14.02 -6.03 -14.47
CA ASP A 211 15.09 -6.94 -14.06
C ASP A 211 14.63 -8.41 -14.15
N PRO A 212 15.57 -9.37 -14.26
CA PRO A 212 15.24 -10.78 -14.51
C PRO A 212 14.20 -11.39 -13.55
N GLU A 213 14.17 -10.98 -12.29
CA GLU A 213 13.21 -11.48 -11.29
C GLU A 213 11.76 -11.02 -11.53
N PHE A 214 11.53 -9.98 -12.33
CA PHE A 214 10.20 -9.46 -12.67
C PHE A 214 9.76 -9.82 -14.09
N ARG A 215 10.65 -10.44 -14.88
CA ARG A 215 10.36 -10.92 -16.24
C ARG A 215 9.45 -12.13 -16.24
N SER A 216 8.92 -12.45 -17.41
CA SER A 216 8.29 -13.74 -17.67
C SER A 216 9.31 -14.87 -17.50
N LYS A 217 8.82 -16.05 -17.09
CA LYS A 217 9.66 -17.25 -16.90
C LYS A 217 10.47 -17.60 -18.16
N GLU A 218 9.87 -17.38 -19.32
CA GLU A 218 10.53 -17.52 -20.63
C GLU A 218 10.61 -16.14 -21.28
N ALA A 219 11.82 -15.75 -21.70
CA ALA A 219 12.03 -14.50 -22.38
C ALA A 219 11.36 -14.52 -23.77
N PRO A 220 10.61 -13.49 -24.14
CA PRO A 220 10.01 -13.39 -25.47
C PRO A 220 11.10 -13.28 -26.53
N LYS A 221 11.02 -14.14 -27.55
CA LYS A 221 11.99 -14.21 -28.65
C LYS A 221 11.72 -13.20 -29.78
N THR A 222 10.48 -12.75 -29.90
CA THR A 222 10.03 -11.84 -30.96
C THR A 222 9.32 -10.63 -30.37
N CYS A 223 9.39 -9.52 -31.10
CA CYS A 223 8.65 -8.31 -30.80
C CYS A 223 7.16 -8.57 -30.97
N MET A 224 6.36 -8.26 -29.95
CA MET A 224 4.90 -8.42 -29.98
C MET A 224 4.25 -7.65 -31.13
N TRP A 225 4.88 -6.57 -31.58
CA TRP A 225 4.29 -5.63 -32.54
C TRP A 225 4.68 -5.89 -33.99
N CYS A 226 5.98 -5.98 -34.28
CA CYS A 226 6.50 -6.14 -35.65
C CYS A 226 7.01 -7.55 -35.97
N GLY A 227 7.09 -8.45 -34.99
CA GLY A 227 7.56 -9.83 -35.18
C GLY A 227 9.08 -10.00 -35.32
N ALA A 228 9.85 -8.92 -35.42
CA ALA A 228 11.32 -8.96 -35.45
C ALA A 228 11.91 -9.58 -34.17
N PRO A 229 13.18 -10.02 -34.15
CA PRO A 229 13.84 -10.51 -32.94
C PRO A 229 13.72 -9.53 -31.77
N SER A 230 13.35 -10.06 -30.61
CA SER A 230 13.23 -9.29 -29.37
C SER A 230 14.61 -9.11 -28.72
N ILE A 231 14.94 -7.90 -28.29
CA ILE A 231 16.17 -7.60 -27.54
C ILE A 231 15.93 -7.49 -26.03
N ALA A 232 14.67 -7.27 -25.63
CA ALA A 232 14.26 -7.13 -24.25
C ALA A 232 12.78 -7.50 -24.08
N GLU A 233 12.41 -7.96 -22.89
CA GLU A 233 11.01 -7.89 -22.47
C GLU A 233 10.75 -6.50 -21.89
N ALA A 234 9.68 -5.85 -22.33
CA ALA A 234 9.25 -4.55 -21.85
C ALA A 234 7.88 -4.66 -21.18
N VAL A 235 7.66 -3.87 -20.13
CA VAL A 235 6.35 -3.68 -19.53
C VAL A 235 5.68 -2.48 -20.18
N TRP A 236 4.53 -2.70 -20.79
CA TRP A 236 3.71 -1.69 -21.46
C TRP A 236 2.46 -1.40 -20.64
N ALA A 237 2.09 -0.13 -20.55
CA ALA A 237 0.79 0.30 -20.01
C ALA A 237 0.42 1.70 -20.50
N GLN A 238 -0.87 2.03 -20.44
CA GLN A 238 -1.31 3.41 -20.42
C GLN A 238 -0.91 4.05 -19.08
N ALA A 239 -0.39 5.27 -19.15
CA ALA A 239 0.15 5.97 -18.00
C ALA A 239 -0.80 7.08 -17.53
N TYR A 240 -0.72 7.40 -16.23
CA TYR A 240 -1.42 8.51 -15.58
C TYR A 240 -1.02 9.87 -16.15
#